data_AF-A0A379FGP6-F1
#
_entry.id   AF-A0A379FGP6-F1
#
_cell.length_a   1.000
_cell.length_b   1.000
_cell.length_c   1.000
_cell.angle_alpha   90.00
_cell.angle_beta   90.00
_cell.angle_gamma   90.00
#
_symmetry.space_group_name_H-M   'P 1'
#
loop_
_entity.id
_entity.type
_entity.pdbx_description
1 polymer ?
#
loop_
_entity_poly.entity_id
_entity_poly.type
_entity_poly.pdbx_seq_one_letter_code
_entity_poly.pdbx_strand_id
1 'polypeptide(L)'
;MTYHQHEPDEVYTFGWVGMRLVSEHSSAAPHTTVYHAYNDQSYTPLARIECTDNPLNPQRAIYYTHSSLSGLPEALTNSEGEIVWQGQYSAWGHLQR
;
A
#
# COMPACT_ATOMS: atom_id res chain seq x y z
N MET A 1 34.16 14.05 20.97
CA MET A 1 33.68 13.92 19.59
C MET A 1 32.70 12.78 19.56
N THR A 2 31.41 13.08 19.40
CA THR A 2 30.33 12.08 19.37
C THR A 2 30.07 11.75 17.90
N TYR A 3 30.29 10.50 17.51
CA TYR A 3 29.94 10.04 16.17
C TYR A 3 28.41 9.88 16.11
N HIS A 4 27.74 10.75 15.37
CA HIS A 4 26.36 10.50 14.97
C HIS A 4 26.40 9.46 13.86
N GLN A 5 26.08 8.23 14.21
CA GLN A 5 25.89 7.16 13.23
C GLN A 5 24.66 7.53 12.40
N HIS A 6 24.86 7.90 11.14
CA HIS A 6 23.76 8.17 10.21
C HIS A 6 23.05 6.84 9.96
N GLU A 7 21.81 6.70 10.42
CA GLU A 7 20.98 5.60 9.99
C GLU A 7 20.84 5.68 8.46
N PRO A 8 20.98 4.57 7.73
CA PRO A 8 20.83 4.61 6.28
C PRO A 8 19.42 5.11 5.93
N ASP A 9 19.33 5.92 4.88
CA ASP A 9 18.03 6.35 4.35
C ASP A 9 17.16 5.14 4.04
N GLU A 10 15.86 5.25 4.29
CA GLU A 10 14.91 4.18 3.97
C GLU A 10 14.86 3.99 2.44
N VAL A 11 15.09 2.75 2.01
CA VAL A 11 15.03 2.35 0.60
C VAL A 11 13.76 1.55 0.36
N TYR A 12 13.03 1.91 -0.69
CA TYR A 12 11.86 1.18 -1.16
C TYR A 12 12.20 0.42 -2.44
N THR A 13 11.82 -0.86 -2.48
CA THR A 13 11.91 -1.70 -3.68
C THR A 13 10.52 -2.04 -4.19
N PHE A 14 10.30 -1.90 -5.49
CA PHE A 14 9.01 -2.10 -6.14
C PHE A 14 9.09 -3.24 -7.15
N GLY A 15 8.19 -4.22 -7.03
CA GLY A 15 8.03 -5.32 -7.98
C GLY A 15 6.91 -5.01 -8.95
N TRP A 16 7.15 -5.19 -10.25
CA TRP A 16 6.18 -4.87 -11.31
C TRP A 16 5.95 -6.05 -12.25
N VAL A 17 4.71 -6.22 -12.69
CA VAL A 17 4.33 -7.13 -13.79
C VAL A 17 3.54 -6.33 -14.82
N GLY A 18 4.16 -6.05 -15.97
CA GLY A 18 3.61 -5.07 -16.92
C GLY A 18 3.48 -3.70 -16.27
N MET A 19 2.29 -3.09 -16.35
CA MET A 19 1.97 -1.81 -15.69
C MET A 19 1.33 -1.97 -14.30
N ARG A 20 1.36 -3.17 -13.72
CA ARG A 20 0.83 -3.44 -12.37
C ARG A 20 1.97 -3.48 -11.37
N LEU A 21 1.88 -2.66 -10.33
CA LEU A 21 2.72 -2.77 -9.15
C LEU A 21 2.24 -4.01 -8.40
N VAL A 22 3.07 -5.04 -8.22
CA VAL A 22 2.64 -6.28 -7.55
C VAL A 22 3.14 -6.37 -6.13
N SER A 23 4.26 -5.70 -5.81
CA SER A 23 4.82 -5.72 -4.47
C SER A 23 5.62 -4.47 -4.13
N GLU A 24 5.65 -4.13 -2.84
CA GLU A 24 6.52 -3.12 -2.25
C GLU A 24 7.25 -3.70 -1.04
N HIS A 25 8.49 -3.28 -0.84
CA HIS A 25 9.32 -3.66 0.29
C HIS A 25 10.10 -2.44 0.78
N SER A 26 10.14 -2.24 2.10
CA SER A 26 10.90 -1.16 2.75
C SER A 26 12.08 -1.76 3.52
N SER A 27 13.24 -1.12 3.43
CA SER A 27 14.41 -1.47 4.24
C SER A 27 14.19 -1.24 5.74
N ALA A 28 13.26 -0.37 6.13
CA ALA A 28 12.91 -0.13 7.53
C ALA A 28 11.96 -1.20 8.09
N ALA A 29 11.22 -1.91 7.23
CA ALA A 29 10.32 -3.01 7.59
C ALA A 29 10.70 -4.30 6.84
N PRO A 30 11.87 -4.90 7.12
CA PRO A 30 12.44 -5.97 6.30
C PRO A 30 11.61 -7.26 6.26
N HIS A 31 10.79 -7.50 7.29
CA HIS A 31 9.87 -8.63 7.40
C HIS A 31 8.48 -8.35 6.83
N THR A 32 8.25 -7.16 6.25
CA THR A 32 6.95 -6.78 5.71
C THR A 32 7.05 -6.66 4.20
N THR A 33 6.20 -7.41 3.50
CA THR A 33 5.97 -7.24 2.07
C THR A 33 4.54 -6.78 1.85
N VAL A 34 4.37 -5.71 1.09
CA VAL A 34 3.06 -5.24 0.64
C VAL A 34 2.81 -5.84 -0.73
N TYR A 35 1.68 -6.49 -0.94
CA TYR A 35 1.24 -6.99 -2.24
C TYR A 35 0.01 -6.21 -2.72
N HIS A 36 -0.08 -6.02 -4.04
CA HIS A 36 -1.23 -5.38 -4.66
C HIS A 36 -1.95 -6.36 -5.56
N ALA A 37 -3.22 -6.62 -5.23
CA ALA A 37 -4.11 -7.45 -6.02
C ALA A 37 -4.91 -6.57 -6.98
N TYR A 38 -5.19 -7.09 -8.18
CA TYR A 38 -5.98 -6.43 -9.22
C TYR A 38 -7.11 -7.37 -9.64
N ASN A 39 -8.21 -6.80 -10.14
CA ASN A 39 -9.30 -7.59 -10.71
C ASN A 39 -8.88 -8.25 -12.06
N ASP A 40 -9.71 -9.20 -12.53
CA ASP A 40 -9.49 -10.05 -13.71
C ASP A 40 -9.12 -9.27 -14.98
N GLN A 41 -7.83 -8.98 -15.13
CA GLN A 41 -7.18 -8.30 -16.25
C GLN A 41 -7.31 -6.77 -16.35
N SER A 42 -7.79 -6.04 -15.34
CA SER A 42 -7.72 -4.56 -15.38
C SER A 42 -6.48 -3.98 -14.67
N TYR A 43 -6.31 -2.66 -14.76
CA TYR A 43 -5.27 -1.91 -14.05
C TYR A 43 -5.79 -1.27 -12.76
N THR A 44 -7.06 -1.52 -12.40
CA THR A 44 -7.66 -1.03 -11.17
C THR A 44 -7.26 -1.92 -9.99
N PRO A 45 -6.59 -1.36 -8.97
CA PRO A 45 -6.23 -2.11 -7.77
C PRO A 45 -7.51 -2.54 -7.03
N LEU A 46 -7.55 -3.81 -6.65
CA LEU A 46 -8.62 -4.41 -5.86
C LEU A 46 -8.31 -4.32 -4.37
N ALA A 47 -7.09 -4.72 -4.00
CA ALA A 47 -6.70 -4.77 -2.60
C ALA A 47 -5.20 -4.58 -2.41
N ARG A 48 -4.85 -4.00 -1.27
CA ARG A 48 -3.49 -3.93 -0.72
C ARG A 48 -3.39 -4.93 0.43
N ILE A 49 -2.42 -5.82 0.36
CA ILE A 49 -2.23 -6.91 1.31
C ILE A 49 -0.88 -6.70 1.97
N GLU A 50 -0.86 -6.36 3.25
CA GLU A 50 0.38 -6.32 4.03
C GLU A 50 0.62 -7.69 4.67
N CYS A 51 1.76 -8.28 4.37
CA CYS A 51 2.19 -9.55 4.95
C CYS A 51 3.46 -9.30 5.76
N THR A 52 3.39 -9.50 7.06
CA THR A 52 4.57 -9.52 7.93
C THR A 52 4.91 -10.97 8.25
N ASP A 53 6.06 -11.45 7.80
CA ASP A 53 6.53 -12.84 7.96
C ASP A 53 7.51 -13.02 9.12
N ASN A 54 7.46 -12.10 10.10
CA ASN A 54 8.27 -12.19 11.30
C ASN A 54 7.99 -13.52 12.04
N PRO A 55 9.00 -14.35 12.30
CA PRO A 55 8.83 -15.67 12.95
C PRO A 55 8.15 -15.61 14.33
N LEU A 56 8.28 -14.49 15.04
CA LEU A 56 7.72 -14.32 16.38
C LEU A 56 6.26 -13.86 16.37
N ASN A 57 5.83 -13.17 15.30
CA ASN A 57 4.48 -12.62 15.19
C ASN A 57 4.11 -12.40 13.72
N PRO A 58 3.74 -13.47 13.01
CA PRO A 58 3.29 -13.36 11.62
C PRO A 58 1.94 -12.63 11.57
N GLN A 59 1.82 -11.65 10.68
CA GLN A 59 0.60 -10.84 10.55
C GLN A 59 0.21 -10.69 9.08
N ARG A 60 -1.08 -10.56 8.85
CA ARG A 60 -1.63 -10.22 7.53
C ARG A 60 -2.76 -9.24 7.69
N ALA A 61 -2.71 -8.14 6.96
CA ALA A 61 -3.80 -7.18 6.83
C ALA A 61 -4.20 -7.05 5.37
N ILE A 62 -5.50 -6.94 5.11
CA ILE A 62 -6.05 -6.74 3.77
C ILE A 62 -6.86 -5.44 3.79
N TYR A 63 -6.58 -4.59 2.81
CA TYR A 63 -7.26 -3.32 2.60
C TYR A 63 -7.87 -3.30 1.19
N TYR A 64 -9.18 -3.21 1.10
CA TYR A 64 -9.89 -3.14 -0.18
C TYR A 64 -9.98 -1.70 -0.67
N THR A 65 -9.67 -1.50 -1.96
CA THR A 65 -9.69 -0.18 -2.58
C THR A 65 -11.06 0.10 -3.19
N HIS A 66 -11.60 1.27 -2.87
CA HIS A 66 -12.79 1.82 -3.50
C HIS A 66 -12.35 3.00 -4.35
N SER A 67 -12.48 2.86 -5.67
CA SER A 67 -12.08 3.90 -6.62
C SER A 67 -13.31 4.51 -7.29
N SER A 68 -13.22 5.81 -7.56
CA SER A 68 -14.18 6.51 -8.40
C SER A 68 -14.18 5.97 -9.84
N LEU A 69 -15.15 6.37 -10.65
CA LEU A 69 -15.20 6.02 -12.08
C LEU A 69 -13.95 6.52 -12.85
N SER A 70 -13.31 7.60 -12.39
CA SER A 70 -12.06 8.12 -12.98
C SER A 70 -10.81 7.39 -12.49
N GLY A 71 -10.94 6.42 -11.58
CA GLY A 71 -9.83 5.65 -11.02
C GLY A 71 -9.13 6.29 -9.82
N LEU A 72 -9.65 7.40 -9.29
CA LEU A 72 -9.11 8.01 -8.07
C LEU A 72 -9.52 7.17 -6.85
N PRO A 73 -8.62 6.83 -5.92
CA PRO A 73 -8.96 6.07 -4.73
C PRO A 73 -9.78 6.95 -3.78
N GLU A 74 -11.03 6.61 -3.50
CA GLU A 74 -11.91 7.36 -2.60
C GLU A 74 -11.89 6.82 -1.17
N ALA A 75 -11.70 5.51 -1.00
CA ALA A 75 -11.63 4.90 0.33
C ALA A 75 -10.82 3.60 0.35
N LEU A 76 -10.32 3.25 1.54
CA LEU A 76 -9.80 1.94 1.88
C LEU A 76 -10.62 1.36 3.03
N THR A 77 -11.03 0.10 2.91
CA THR A 77 -11.69 -0.64 3.99
C THR A 77 -10.85 -1.82 4.46
N ASN A 78 -10.82 -2.11 5.76
CA ASN A 78 -10.18 -3.32 6.29
C ASN A 78 -11.02 -4.58 5.99
N SER A 79 -10.58 -5.74 6.49
CA SER A 79 -11.27 -7.03 6.32
C SER A 79 -12.67 -7.07 6.92
N GLU A 80 -12.93 -6.26 7.94
CA GLU A 80 -14.23 -6.15 8.62
C GLU A 80 -15.19 -5.19 7.90
N GLY A 81 -14.74 -4.57 6.80
CA GLY A 81 -15.51 -3.59 6.03
C GLY A 81 -15.49 -2.19 6.64
N GLU A 82 -14.66 -1.93 7.65
CA GLU A 82 -14.53 -0.62 8.27
C GLU A 82 -13.64 0.27 7.42
N ILE A 83 -14.05 1.53 7.23
CA ILE A 83 -13.26 2.54 6.52
C ILE A 83 -12.04 2.91 7.38
N VAL A 84 -10.84 2.62 6.87
CA VAL A 84 -9.58 2.97 7.52
C VAL A 84 -8.93 4.21 6.90
N TRP A 85 -9.34 4.57 5.70
CA TRP A 85 -8.92 5.78 5.01
C TRP A 85 -10.00 6.23 4.03
N GLN A 86 -10.16 7.55 3.88
CA GLN A 86 -11.05 8.15 2.90
C GLN A 86 -10.42 9.43 2.35
N GLY A 87 -10.58 9.67 1.06
CA GLY A 87 -10.14 10.88 0.37
C GLY A 87 -11.23 11.42 -0.55
N GLN A 88 -11.49 12.73 -0.47
CA GLN A 88 -12.35 13.42 -1.42
C GLN A 88 -11.47 14.19 -2.39
N TYR A 89 -11.78 14.16 -3.68
CA TYR A 89 -10.96 14.83 -4.69
C TYR A 89 -11.76 15.94 -5.35
N SER A 90 -11.11 17.09 -5.56
CA SER A 90 -11.68 18.14 -6.39
C SER A 90 -11.82 17.65 -7.84
N ALA A 91 -12.56 18.41 -8.67
CA ALA A 91 -12.67 18.13 -10.11
C ALA A 91 -11.31 18.05 -10.83
N TRP A 92 -10.25 18.59 -10.23
CA TRP A 92 -8.88 18.57 -10.74
C TRP A 92 -7.96 17.58 -10.02
N GLY A 93 -8.51 16.63 -9.26
CA GLY A 93 -7.75 15.57 -8.61
C GLY A 93 -6.96 16.00 -7.38
N HIS A 94 -7.25 17.17 -6.81
CA HIS A 94 -6.62 17.59 -5.55
C HIS A 94 -7.36 16.99 -4.36
N LEU A 95 -6.65 16.30 -3.47
CA LEU A 95 -7.21 15.77 -2.23
C LEU A 95 -7.75 16.92 -1.37
N GLN A 96 -9.06 17.01 -1.24
CA GLN A 96 -9.77 17.84 -0.28
C GLN A 96 -9.74 17.10 1.05
N ARG A 97 -9.14 17.73 2.06
CA ARG A 97 -9.04 17.18 3.41
C ARG A 97 -10.29 17.50 4.23
#